data_AF-A0A831Y5W4-F1
#
_entry.id   AF-A0A831Y5W4-F1
#
_cell.length_a   1.000
_cell.length_b   1.000
_cell.length_c   1.000
_cell.angle_alpha   90.00
_cell.angle_beta   90.00
_cell.angle_gamma   90.00
#
_symmetry.space_group_name_H-M   'P 1'
#
loop_
_entity.id
_entity.type
_entity.pdbx_description
1 polymer ?
#
loop_
_entity_poly.entity_id
_entity_poly.type
_entity_poly.pdbx_seq_one_letter_code
_entity_poly.pdbx_strand_id
1 'polypeptide(L)' 'MPFTEKNVSRDPAARQELIELGLMSLPVLLIGDRRLTGFNPTQIEAAIAEQQG' A
#
# COMPACT_ATOMS: atom_id res chain seq x y z
N MET A 1 -12.82 -0.15 -7.83
CA MET A 1 -11.58 0.63 -8.02
C MET A 1 -10.52 -0.28 -8.61
N PRO A 2 -9.84 0.13 -9.68
CA PRO A 2 -8.67 -0.59 -10.16
C PRO A 2 -7.52 -0.44 -9.14
N PHE A 3 -6.75 -1.51 -8.95
CA PHE A 3 -5.53 -1.49 -8.15
C PHE A 3 -4.48 -2.39 -8.83
N THR A 4 -3.21 -2.21 -8.46
CA THR A 4 -2.11 -3.08 -8.87
C THR A 4 -1.60 -3.83 -7.66
N GLU A 5 -1.51 -5.16 -7.75
CA GLU A 5 -0.89 -6.00 -6.73
C GLU A 5 0.59 -6.20 -7.06
N LYS A 6 1.46 -6.06 -6.04
CA LYS A 6 2.89 -6.35 -6.14
C LYS A 6 3.29 -7.35 -5.06
N ASN A 7 3.70 -8.55 -5.46
CA ASN A 7 4.11 -9.59 -4.51
C ASN A 7 5.62 -9.52 -4.22
N VAL A 8 6.00 -8.87 -3.13
CA VAL A 8 7.41 -8.67 -2.73
C VAL A 8 8.20 -9.96 -2.43
N SER A 9 7.52 -11.10 -2.29
CA SER A 9 8.20 -12.40 -2.13
C SER A 9 8.59 -13.04 -3.47
N ARG A 10 7.93 -12.63 -4.56
CA ARG A 10 8.13 -13.18 -5.92
C ARG A 10 8.70 -12.18 -6.91
N ASP A 11 8.60 -10.89 -6.61
CA ASP A 11 9.07 -9.78 -7.44
C ASP A 11 10.18 -9.00 -6.71
N PRO A 12 11.45 -9.15 -7.12
CA PRO A 12 12.57 -8.41 -6.56
C PRO A 12 12.45 -6.89 -6.71
N ALA A 13 11.82 -6.39 -7.78
CA ALA A 13 11.63 -4.97 -8.00
C ALA A 13 10.60 -4.41 -7.00
N ALA A 14 9.50 -5.13 -6.78
CA ALA A 14 8.54 -4.78 -5.72
C ALA A 14 9.18 -4.78 -4.33
N ARG A 15 10.08 -5.73 -4.06
CA ARG A 15 10.85 -5.76 -2.81
C ARG A 15 11.77 -4.55 -2.66
N GLN A 16 12.43 -4.14 -3.75
CA GLN A 16 13.29 -2.96 -3.77
C GLN A 16 12.49 -1.67 -3.52
N GLU A 17 11.33 -1.52 -4.16
CA GLU A 17 10.41 -0.40 -3.93
C GLU A 17 9.95 -0.33 -2.46
N LEU A 18 9.63 -1.47 -1.83
CA LEU A 18 9.29 -1.52 -0.40
C LEU A 18 10.42 -0.98 0.49
N ILE A 19 11.67 -1.34 0.18
CA ILE A 19 12.86 -0.89 0.91
C ILE A 19 13.05 0.63 0.73
N GLU A 20 12.89 1.15 -0.49
CA GLU A 20 13.02 2.57 -0.80
C GLU A 20 11.95 3.42 -0.11
N LEU A 21 10.76 2.87 0.08
CA LEU A 21 9.69 3.50 0.87
C LEU A 21 9.97 3.50 2.38
N GLY A 22 11.01 2.80 2.84
CA GLY A 22 11.38 2.68 4.26
C GLY A 22 10.39 1.86 5.09
N LEU A 23 9.56 1.05 4.43
CA LEU A 23 8.52 0.26 5.08
C LEU A 23 9.03 -1.15 5.40
N MET A 24 8.71 -1.62 6.60
CA MET A 24 9.23 -2.88 7.15
C MET A 24 8.13 -3.92 7.42
N SER A 25 6.87 -3.57 7.20
CA SER A 25 5.71 -4.39 7.55
C SER A 25 4.75 -4.53 6.39
N LEU A 26 4.26 -5.75 6.18
CA LEU A 26 3.29 -6.11 5.15
C LEU A 26 1.91 -6.43 5.77
N PRO A 27 0.81 -6.34 5.01
CA PRO A 27 0.74 -5.73 3.68
C PRO A 27 0.98 -4.21 3.73
N VAL A 28 1.40 -3.63 2.60
CA VAL A 28 1.47 -2.18 2.40
C VAL A 28 0.39 -1.80 1.40
N LEU A 29 -0.39 -0.78 1.73
CA LEU A 29 -1.35 -0.17 0.82
C LEU A 29 -0.94 1.28 0.54
N LEU A 30 -0.78 1.61 -0.74
CA LEU A 30 -0.57 2.96 -1.23
C LEU A 30 -1.89 3.44 -1.84
N ILE A 31 -2.53 4.41 -1.20
CA ILE A 31 -3.84 4.94 -1.61
C ILE A 31 -3.71 6.45 -1.69
N GLY A 32 -3.54 6.99 -2.90
CA GLY A 32 -3.15 8.39 -3.08
C GLY A 32 -1.85 8.71 -2.34
N ASP A 33 -1.89 9.75 -1.52
CA ASP A 33 -0.76 10.14 -0.66
C ASP A 33 -0.67 9.32 0.65
N ARG A 34 -1.65 8.45 0.93
CA ARG A 34 -1.67 7.63 2.14
C ARG A 34 -0.81 6.38 1.98
N ARG A 35 0.03 6.13 2.98
CA ARG A 35 0.81 4.90 3.15
C ARG A 35 0.29 4.19 4.38
N LEU A 36 -0.34 3.04 4.20
CA LEU A 36 -0.86 2.21 5.27
C LEU A 36 -0.08 0.91 5.36
N THR A 37 0.22 0.47 6.58
CA THR A 37 0.83 -0.84 6.86
C THR A 37 -0.12 -1.70 7.67
N GLY A 38 -0.19 -2.99 7.36
CA GLY A 38 -1.14 -3.91 7.98
C GLY A 38 -2.54 -3.80 7.36
N PHE A 39 -3.50 -4.48 7.96
CA PHE A 39 -4.89 -4.48 7.49
C PHE A 39 -5.80 -3.83 8.53
N ASN A 40 -6.24 -2.61 8.26
CA ASN A 40 -7.21 -1.87 9.06
C ASN A 40 -8.33 -1.33 8.14
N PRO A 41 -9.52 -1.97 8.11
CA PRO A 41 -10.61 -1.59 7.22
C PRO A 41 -11.02 -0.11 7.35
N THR A 42 -11.11 0.41 8.57
CA THR A 42 -11.51 1.80 8.82
C THR A 42 -10.52 2.81 8.22
N GLN A 43 -9.22 2.56 8.35
CA GLN A 43 -8.21 3.44 7.74
C GLN A 43 -8.19 3.34 6.21
N ILE A 44 -8.44 2.15 5.67
CA ILE A 44 -8.52 1.92 4.22
C ILE A 44 -9.72 2.66 3.64
N GLU A 45 -10.90 2.53 4.24
CA GLU A 45 -12.12 3.23 3.81
C GLU A 45 -11.93 4.75 3.85
N ALA A 46 -11.34 5.28 4.93
CA ALA A 46 -11.04 6.70 5.04
C ALA A 46 -10.08 7.18 3.93
N ALA A 47 -8.99 6.44 3.69
CA ALA A 47 -8.03 6.76 2.63
C ALA A 47 -8.67 6.72 1.23
N ILE A 48 -9.60 5.79 0.98
CA ILE A 48 -10.33 5.71 -0.29
C ILE A 48 -11.29 6.88 -0.45
N ALA A 49 -12.03 7.26 0.60
CA ALA A 49 -12.95 8.38 0.56
C ALA A 49 -12.23 9.71 0.26
N GLU A 50 -11.02 9.89 0.81
CA GLU A 50 -10.14 11.04 0.51
C GLU A 50 -9.78 11.14 -0.99
N GLN A 51 -9.85 10.06 -1.78
CA GLN A 51 -9.56 10.06 -3.23
C GLN A 51 -10.78 10.39 -4.12
N GLN A 52 -11.96 10.52 -3.52
CA GLN A 52 -13.23 10.69 -4.24
C GLN A 52 -13.82 12.11 -4.10
N GLY A 53 -13.14 13.00 -3.35
CA GLY A 53 -13.48 14.42 -3.22
C GLY A 53 -12.57 15.30 -4.07
#